data_AF-A0A836PY53-F1
#
_entry.id   AF-A0A836PY53-F1
#
_cell.length_a   1.000
_cell.length_b   1.000
_cell.length_c   1.000
_cell.angle_alpha   90.00
_cell.angle_beta   90.00
_cell.angle_gamma   90.00
#
_symmetry.space_group_name_H-M   'P 1'
#
loop_
_entity.id
_entity.type
_entity.pdbx_description
1 polymer ?
#
loop_
_entity_poly.entity_id
_entity_poly.type
_entity_poly.pdbx_seq_one_letter_code
_entity_poly.pdbx_strand_id
1 'polypeptide(L)'
;MKREITATALGLLFSLPAMADTATAISGDTGAEKRSPTFFKTIVEIANEQDKNPSKDWFPTGPRKFKSGYGKVANNVKAAFSLDLQSWAFEKGERLDNLTATYIPYKKREEFAMFWWNRHDANYKKAAPWDKDQWKYEAIIDGTELVWRAGNKATDGYSASMTMGHSGLMAQLIKTEGK
;
A
#
# COMPACT_ATOMS: atom_id res chain seq x y z
N MET A 1 29.59 2.92 60.73
CA MET A 1 29.06 1.71 61.41
C MET A 1 27.56 1.92 61.59
N LYS A 2 26.73 1.03 61.01
CA LYS A 2 25.33 0.64 61.32
C LYS A 2 24.33 1.75 61.75
N ARG A 3 23.38 2.17 60.89
CA ARG A 3 21.97 1.68 60.71
C ARG A 3 21.09 1.87 61.95
N GLU A 4 19.94 2.56 61.81
CA GLU A 4 18.52 2.15 62.08
C GLU A 4 17.61 3.26 61.48
N ILE A 5 16.95 3.10 60.33
CA ILE A 5 15.57 2.59 60.07
C ILE A 5 14.54 2.94 61.15
N THR A 6 13.63 3.87 60.84
CA THR A 6 12.28 3.88 61.41
C THR A 6 11.28 4.10 60.28
N ALA A 7 10.45 3.08 60.08
CA ALA A 7 9.33 3.08 59.16
C ALA A 7 8.13 3.80 59.81
N THR A 8 7.41 4.58 59.02
CA THR A 8 6.00 4.88 59.32
C THR A 8 5.25 4.87 58.00
N ALA A 9 4.42 3.84 57.84
CA ALA A 9 3.50 3.67 56.74
C ALA A 9 2.14 4.24 57.12
N LEU A 10 1.52 5.00 56.22
CA LEU A 10 0.08 5.31 56.07
C LEU A 10 0.04 6.37 54.96
N GLY A 11 -0.50 6.20 53.76
CA GLY A 11 -1.66 5.44 53.31
C GLY A 11 -2.46 6.43 52.45
N LEU A 12 -2.71 6.12 51.18
CA LEU A 12 -3.92 6.54 50.44
C LEU A 12 -3.93 5.95 49.03
N LEU A 13 -5.11 5.41 48.73
CA LEU A 13 -5.53 4.64 47.58
C LEU A 13 -5.80 5.52 46.35
N PHE A 14 -5.64 4.91 45.19
CA PHE A 14 -6.33 5.11 43.91
C PHE A 14 -6.82 6.52 43.53
N SER A 15 -6.24 7.05 42.44
CA SER A 15 -6.99 7.41 41.23
C SER A 15 -6.03 7.85 40.12
N LEU A 16 -5.77 6.95 39.16
CA LEU A 16 -5.28 7.37 37.85
C LEU A 16 -6.44 8.07 37.14
N PRO A 17 -6.26 9.28 36.57
CA PRO A 17 -7.27 9.81 35.68
C PRO A 17 -7.36 8.90 34.45
N ALA A 18 -8.54 8.33 34.27
CA ALA A 18 -8.95 7.71 33.01
C ALA A 18 -8.87 8.80 31.92
N MET A 19 -7.91 8.65 31.01
CA MET A 19 -7.92 9.38 29.75
C MET A 19 -9.07 8.81 28.92
N ALA A 20 -10.25 9.40 29.09
CA ALA A 20 -11.35 9.24 28.19
C ALA A 20 -11.02 10.01 26.91
N ASP A 21 -10.31 9.39 25.98
CA ASP A 21 -10.34 9.85 24.59
C ASP A 21 -11.67 9.39 23.99
N THR A 22 -12.65 10.27 24.12
CA THR A 22 -13.90 10.25 23.38
C THR A 22 -13.57 10.24 21.89
N ALA A 23 -13.67 9.06 21.28
CA ALA A 23 -13.71 8.87 19.84
C ALA A 23 -14.88 9.69 19.27
N THR A 24 -14.56 10.88 18.79
CA THR A 24 -15.45 11.67 17.93
C THR A 24 -14.95 11.45 16.52
N ALA A 25 -15.34 10.33 15.92
CA ALA A 25 -15.04 10.02 14.53
C ALA A 25 -15.97 10.84 13.61
N ILE A 26 -15.62 12.10 13.34
CA ILE A 26 -16.14 12.84 12.17
C ILE A 26 -15.07 13.83 11.69
N SER A 27 -14.40 13.50 10.59
CA SER A 27 -14.12 14.41 9.46
C SER A 27 -13.17 13.71 8.49
N GLY A 28 -13.57 13.60 7.22
CA GLY A 28 -12.61 13.37 6.17
C GLY A 28 -11.67 14.56 6.08
N ASP A 29 -10.37 14.33 6.02
CA ASP A 29 -9.43 15.28 5.43
C ASP A 29 -8.09 14.62 5.05
N THR A 30 -7.58 15.11 3.93
CA THR A 30 -6.20 15.06 3.42
C THR A 30 -5.44 13.72 3.35
N GLY A 31 -5.37 13.17 2.13
CA GLY A 31 -4.12 12.56 1.71
C GLY A 31 -2.98 13.58 1.78
N ALA A 32 -1.76 13.07 2.00
CA ALA A 32 -0.49 13.80 2.06
C ALA A 32 0.06 14.21 3.44
N GLU A 33 -0.41 13.64 4.56
CA GLU A 33 0.48 13.54 5.72
C GLU A 33 1.54 12.46 5.47
N LYS A 34 2.74 12.91 5.07
CA LYS A 34 4.05 12.26 5.28
C LYS A 34 3.95 10.77 5.59
N ARG A 35 3.74 9.92 4.57
CA ARG A 35 3.76 8.46 4.76
C ARG A 35 5.11 8.10 5.38
N SER A 36 5.07 7.66 6.64
CA SER A 36 6.26 7.55 7.47
C SER A 36 7.33 6.71 6.76
N PRO A 37 8.64 6.96 6.99
CA PRO A 37 9.70 6.07 6.52
C PRO A 37 9.41 4.58 6.83
N THR A 38 8.65 4.33 7.90
CA THR A 38 8.12 3.02 8.28
C THR A 38 7.20 2.42 7.22
N PHE A 39 6.25 3.17 6.65
CA PHE A 39 5.31 2.63 5.66
C PHE A 39 6.02 2.22 4.35
N PHE A 40 6.94 3.05 3.85
CA PHE A 40 7.78 2.69 2.71
C PHE A 40 8.58 1.42 2.99
N LYS A 41 9.20 1.33 4.17
CA LYS A 41 9.94 0.14 4.60
C LYS A 41 9.05 -1.10 4.64
N THR A 42 7.83 -0.99 5.15
CA THR A 42 6.86 -2.09 5.18
C THR A 42 6.53 -2.60 3.78
N ILE A 43 6.36 -1.71 2.79
CA ILE A 43 6.15 -2.12 1.40
C ILE A 43 7.35 -2.92 0.86
N VAL A 44 8.58 -2.45 1.13
CA VAL A 44 9.80 -3.14 0.71
C VAL A 44 9.91 -4.52 1.37
N GLU A 45 9.60 -4.63 2.66
CA GLU A 45 9.58 -5.89 3.40
C GLU A 45 8.59 -6.89 2.79
N ILE A 46 7.36 -6.45 2.52
CA ILE A 46 6.34 -7.29 1.88
C ILE A 46 6.81 -7.74 0.48
N ALA A 47 7.37 -6.84 -0.33
CA ALA A 47 7.90 -7.22 -1.63
C ALA A 47 9.00 -8.30 -1.54
N ASN A 48 9.91 -8.17 -0.57
CA ASN A 48 10.97 -9.15 -0.32
C ASN A 48 10.42 -10.51 0.16
N GLU A 49 9.39 -10.51 1.00
CA GLU A 49 8.71 -11.73 1.45
C GLU A 49 8.06 -12.45 0.25
N GLN A 50 7.44 -11.69 -0.65
CA GLN A 50 6.72 -12.22 -1.80
C GLN A 50 7.63 -12.67 -2.94
N ASP A 51 8.85 -12.14 -3.05
CA ASP A 51 9.85 -12.70 -3.96
C ASP A 51 10.33 -14.09 -3.51
N LYS A 52 10.34 -14.36 -2.19
CA LYS A 52 10.76 -15.65 -1.61
C LYS A 52 9.63 -16.68 -1.62
N ASN A 53 8.42 -16.26 -1.26
CA ASN A 53 7.26 -17.13 -1.19
C ASN A 53 6.03 -16.41 -1.76
N PRO A 54 5.85 -16.41 -3.08
CA PRO A 54 4.74 -15.73 -3.74
C PRO A 54 3.38 -16.22 -3.23
N SER A 55 2.54 -15.30 -2.76
CA SER A 55 1.12 -15.59 -2.52
C SER A 55 0.48 -16.08 -3.80
N LYS A 56 -0.46 -17.03 -3.68
CA LYS A 56 -1.24 -17.55 -4.81
C LYS A 56 -2.24 -16.54 -5.37
N ASP A 57 -2.62 -15.57 -4.55
CA ASP A 57 -3.72 -14.62 -4.81
C ASP A 57 -3.19 -13.18 -4.92
N TRP A 58 -2.05 -13.01 -5.60
CA TRP A 58 -1.40 -11.69 -5.73
C TRP A 58 -1.87 -10.93 -6.97
N PHE A 59 -1.85 -11.62 -8.10
CA PHE A 59 -2.51 -11.17 -9.30
C PHE A 59 -3.88 -11.83 -9.36
N PRO A 60 -4.88 -11.18 -9.97
CA PRO A 60 -6.14 -11.86 -10.27
C PRO A 60 -5.96 -13.10 -11.17
N THR A 61 -4.81 -13.20 -11.86
CA THR A 61 -4.42 -14.33 -12.71
C THR A 61 -3.54 -15.36 -12.00
N GLY A 62 -3.26 -15.20 -10.71
CA GLY A 62 -2.53 -16.16 -9.88
C GLY A 62 -1.34 -15.56 -9.11
N PRO A 63 -0.27 -16.34 -8.90
CA PRO A 63 0.80 -15.93 -7.99
C PRO A 63 1.61 -14.77 -8.52
N ARG A 64 2.35 -14.08 -7.63
CA ARG A 64 3.25 -12.96 -7.96
C ARG A 64 4.41 -13.40 -8.88
N LYS A 65 4.13 -13.62 -10.17
CA LYS A 65 5.08 -14.06 -11.20
C LYS A 65 5.09 -13.07 -12.35
N PHE A 66 6.23 -12.40 -12.49
CA PHE A 66 6.44 -11.37 -13.49
C PHE A 66 6.97 -11.98 -14.80
N LYS A 67 6.43 -11.51 -15.91
CA LYS A 67 6.78 -11.90 -17.28
C LYS A 67 7.59 -10.82 -18.00
N SER A 68 7.62 -9.60 -17.45
CA SER A 68 8.38 -8.48 -18.00
C SER A 68 9.69 -8.22 -17.26
N GLY A 69 10.47 -7.27 -17.78
CA GLY A 69 11.62 -6.71 -17.07
C GLY A 69 11.30 -6.15 -15.67
N TYR A 70 10.03 -5.86 -15.35
CA TYR A 70 9.57 -5.43 -14.03
C TYR A 70 9.99 -6.38 -12.91
N GLY A 71 10.01 -7.69 -13.19
CA GLY A 71 10.41 -8.69 -12.20
C GLY A 71 11.83 -8.51 -11.66
N LYS A 72 12.71 -7.88 -12.45
CA LYS A 72 14.11 -7.61 -12.09
C LYS A 72 14.31 -6.27 -11.39
N VAL A 73 13.27 -5.45 -11.28
CA VAL A 73 13.34 -4.14 -10.61
C VAL A 73 13.55 -4.34 -9.12
N ALA A 74 14.42 -3.52 -8.53
CA ALA A 74 14.68 -3.54 -7.11
C ALA A 74 13.43 -3.18 -6.29
N ASN A 75 13.20 -3.86 -5.18
CA ASN A 75 11.96 -3.73 -4.40
C ASN A 75 11.74 -2.34 -3.79
N ASN A 76 12.81 -1.57 -3.53
CA ASN A 76 12.70 -0.16 -3.15
C ASN A 76 12.14 0.72 -4.28
N VAL A 77 12.47 0.42 -5.54
CA VAL A 77 11.94 1.13 -6.71
C VAL A 77 10.48 0.75 -6.93
N LYS A 78 10.13 -0.55 -6.77
CA LYS A 78 8.72 -1.00 -6.77
C LYS A 78 7.92 -0.27 -5.71
N ALA A 79 8.42 -0.19 -4.47
CA ALA A 79 7.77 0.54 -3.38
C ALA A 79 7.55 2.02 -3.68
N ALA A 80 8.54 2.70 -4.27
CA ALA A 80 8.41 4.10 -4.67
C ALA A 80 7.29 4.28 -5.70
N PHE A 81 7.29 3.44 -6.76
CA PHE A 81 6.21 3.45 -7.75
C PHE A 81 4.83 3.21 -7.11
N SER A 82 4.72 2.24 -6.21
CA SER A 82 3.46 1.91 -5.54
C SER A 82 2.87 3.10 -4.77
N LEU A 83 3.73 3.81 -4.03
CA LEU A 83 3.31 4.98 -3.27
C LEU A 83 2.86 6.11 -4.19
N ASP A 84 3.65 6.41 -5.23
CA ASP A 84 3.35 7.48 -6.18
C ASP A 84 2.05 7.17 -6.95
N LEU A 85 1.83 5.91 -7.34
CA LEU A 85 0.59 5.46 -7.95
C LEU A 85 -0.62 5.66 -7.02
N GLN A 86 -0.51 5.27 -5.75
CA GLN A 86 -1.59 5.47 -4.77
C GLN A 86 -1.86 6.96 -4.53
N SER A 87 -0.82 7.78 -4.38
CA SER A 87 -0.95 9.22 -4.17
C SER A 87 -1.63 9.88 -5.38
N TRP A 88 -1.17 9.56 -6.58
CA TRP A 88 -1.78 10.04 -7.83
C TRP A 88 -3.27 9.65 -7.93
N ALA A 89 -3.62 8.39 -7.62
CA ALA A 89 -5.01 7.94 -7.68
C ALA A 89 -5.89 8.69 -6.65
N PHE A 90 -5.37 8.88 -5.45
CA PHE A 90 -6.05 9.63 -4.39
C PHE A 90 -6.29 11.10 -4.78
N GLU A 91 -5.27 11.77 -5.33
CA GLU A 91 -5.34 13.15 -5.83
C GLU A 91 -6.33 13.31 -6.98
N LYS A 92 -6.52 12.25 -7.79
CA LYS A 92 -7.54 12.19 -8.85
C LYS A 92 -8.94 11.88 -8.34
N GLY A 93 -9.11 11.72 -7.02
CA GLY A 93 -10.42 11.57 -6.38
C GLY A 93 -10.90 10.14 -6.22
N GLU A 94 -10.08 9.12 -6.51
CA GLU A 94 -10.49 7.73 -6.33
C GLU A 94 -10.67 7.39 -4.85
N ARG A 95 -11.75 6.66 -4.54
CA ARG A 95 -12.08 6.21 -3.19
C ARG A 95 -12.60 4.77 -3.23
N LEU A 96 -12.07 3.91 -2.36
CA LEU A 96 -12.44 2.48 -2.33
C LEU A 96 -13.88 2.23 -1.88
N ASP A 97 -14.41 3.08 -1.00
CA ASP A 97 -15.79 3.03 -0.49
C ASP A 97 -16.84 3.51 -1.49
N ASN A 98 -16.42 4.21 -2.55
CA ASN A 98 -17.27 4.66 -3.65
C ASN A 98 -16.59 4.43 -5.02
N LEU A 99 -16.00 3.24 -5.19
CA LEU A 99 -15.21 2.93 -6.37
C LEU A 99 -16.03 3.04 -7.66
N THR A 100 -17.32 2.66 -7.64
CA THR A 100 -18.20 2.75 -8.82
C THR A 100 -18.27 4.16 -9.41
N ALA A 101 -18.30 5.20 -8.57
CA ALA A 101 -18.38 6.58 -9.04
C ALA A 101 -17.01 7.24 -9.24
N THR A 102 -15.97 6.73 -8.58
CA THR A 102 -14.65 7.38 -8.48
C THR A 102 -13.53 6.60 -9.15
N TYR A 103 -13.83 5.46 -9.78
CA TYR A 103 -12.85 4.63 -10.45
C TYR A 103 -12.10 5.39 -11.53
N ILE A 104 -10.77 5.31 -11.46
CA ILE A 104 -9.90 5.82 -12.51
C ILE A 104 -9.64 4.73 -13.55
N PRO A 105 -10.04 4.95 -14.83
CA PRO A 105 -9.86 3.95 -15.88
C PRO A 105 -8.42 3.47 -15.99
N TYR A 106 -8.24 2.16 -16.23
CA TYR A 106 -6.94 1.53 -16.42
C TYR A 106 -6.05 2.31 -17.41
N LYS A 107 -6.60 2.83 -18.50
CA LYS A 107 -5.82 3.60 -19.49
C LYS A 107 -5.13 4.83 -18.89
N LYS A 108 -5.75 5.50 -17.92
CA LYS A 108 -5.16 6.64 -17.20
C LYS A 108 -4.04 6.21 -16.25
N ARG A 109 -4.18 5.04 -15.63
CA ARG A 109 -3.12 4.42 -14.82
C ARG A 109 -1.93 4.02 -15.68
N GLU A 110 -2.21 3.50 -16.88
CA GLU A 110 -1.19 3.15 -17.87
C GLU A 110 -0.40 4.38 -18.33
N GLU A 111 -1.09 5.51 -18.60
CA GLU A 111 -0.44 6.79 -18.92
C GLU A 111 0.49 7.25 -17.79
N PHE A 112 0.02 7.20 -16.54
CA PHE A 112 0.83 7.51 -15.36
C PHE A 112 2.04 6.57 -15.25
N ALA A 113 1.83 5.26 -15.34
CA ALA A 113 2.88 4.26 -15.23
C ALA A 113 3.94 4.45 -16.33
N MET A 114 3.49 4.68 -17.57
CA MET A 114 4.39 4.96 -18.69
C MET A 114 5.28 6.18 -18.41
N PHE A 115 4.69 7.28 -17.93
CA PHE A 115 5.43 8.49 -17.60
C PHE A 115 6.46 8.23 -16.48
N TRP A 116 6.02 7.60 -15.39
CA TRP A 116 6.86 7.31 -14.24
C TRP A 116 8.04 6.42 -14.61
N TRP A 117 7.79 5.26 -15.24
CA TRP A 117 8.84 4.31 -15.58
C TRP A 117 9.83 4.85 -16.62
N ASN A 118 9.39 5.67 -17.58
CA ASN A 118 10.31 6.34 -18.51
C ASN A 118 11.30 7.30 -17.83
N ARG A 119 10.91 7.89 -16.69
CA ARG A 119 11.73 8.83 -15.93
C ARG A 119 12.63 8.12 -14.92
N HIS A 120 12.17 7.00 -14.36
CA HIS A 120 12.78 6.39 -13.18
C HIS A 120 13.53 5.07 -13.46
N ASP A 121 13.34 4.43 -14.61
CA ASP A 121 14.03 3.17 -14.94
C ASP A 121 14.59 3.14 -16.37
N ALA A 122 15.92 3.01 -16.47
CA ALA A 122 16.62 2.99 -17.75
C ALA A 122 16.37 1.70 -18.56
N ASN A 123 16.09 0.57 -17.89
CA ASN A 123 15.78 -0.69 -18.55
C ASN A 123 14.38 -0.61 -19.16
N TYR A 124 13.40 -0.08 -18.42
CA TYR A 124 12.08 0.19 -18.97
C TYR A 124 12.18 1.09 -20.20
N LYS A 125 12.92 2.20 -20.13
CA LYS A 125 13.06 3.13 -21.26
C LYS A 125 13.56 2.45 -22.54
N LYS A 126 14.46 1.48 -22.41
CA LYS A 126 15.07 0.71 -23.53
C LYS A 126 14.30 -0.58 -23.89
N ALA A 127 13.34 -0.99 -23.07
CA ALA A 127 12.57 -2.20 -23.29
C ALA A 127 11.76 -2.14 -24.60
N ALA A 128 11.55 -3.32 -25.19
CA ALA A 128 10.70 -3.46 -26.37
C ALA A 128 9.24 -3.08 -26.05
N PRO A 129 8.43 -2.64 -27.03
CA PRO A 129 7.05 -2.22 -26.79
C PRO A 129 6.20 -3.24 -26.03
N TRP A 130 6.30 -4.53 -26.40
CA TRP A 130 5.58 -5.61 -25.73
C TRP A 130 5.98 -5.77 -24.26
N ASP A 131 7.27 -5.61 -23.95
CA ASP A 131 7.79 -5.71 -22.58
C ASP A 131 7.36 -4.50 -21.75
N LYS A 132 7.35 -3.29 -22.35
CA LYS A 132 6.81 -2.09 -21.71
C LYS A 132 5.32 -2.23 -21.36
N ASP A 133 4.53 -2.80 -22.27
CA ASP A 133 3.10 -3.00 -22.05
C ASP A 133 2.83 -3.99 -20.92
N GLN A 134 3.56 -5.11 -20.90
CA GLN A 134 3.48 -6.08 -19.81
C GLN A 134 4.01 -5.50 -18.49
N TRP A 135 5.10 -4.70 -18.53
CA TRP A 135 5.69 -4.04 -17.37
C TRP A 135 4.72 -3.08 -16.70
N LYS A 136 4.08 -2.18 -17.45
CA LYS A 136 3.09 -1.25 -16.90
C LYS A 136 1.95 -2.00 -16.22
N TYR A 137 1.43 -3.04 -16.87
CA TYR A 137 0.37 -3.87 -16.31
C TYR A 137 0.78 -4.52 -15.00
N GLU A 138 1.92 -5.22 -14.99
CA GLU A 138 2.45 -5.87 -13.79
C GLU A 138 2.72 -4.88 -12.67
N ALA A 139 3.31 -3.73 -12.99
CA ALA A 139 3.62 -2.68 -12.02
C ALA A 139 2.34 -2.09 -11.40
N ILE A 140 1.30 -1.81 -12.19
CA ILE A 140 0.04 -1.25 -11.67
C ILE A 140 -0.63 -2.21 -10.69
N ILE A 141 -0.73 -3.49 -11.05
CA ILE A 141 -1.35 -4.50 -10.17
C ILE A 141 -0.50 -4.73 -8.92
N ASP A 142 0.81 -4.98 -9.10
CA ASP A 142 1.73 -5.22 -8.00
C ASP A 142 1.81 -4.03 -7.05
N GLY A 143 1.88 -2.83 -7.59
CA GLY A 143 1.98 -1.62 -6.78
C GLY A 143 0.72 -1.35 -5.96
N THR A 144 -0.45 -1.61 -6.54
CA THR A 144 -1.74 -1.51 -5.82
C THR A 144 -1.82 -2.53 -4.68
N GLU A 145 -1.45 -3.78 -4.94
CA GLU A 145 -1.47 -4.86 -3.94
C GLU A 145 -0.43 -4.66 -2.83
N LEU A 146 0.77 -4.19 -3.17
CA LEU A 146 1.84 -3.91 -2.21
C LEU A 146 1.40 -2.89 -1.15
N VAL A 147 0.78 -1.80 -1.60
CA VAL A 147 0.27 -0.74 -0.74
C VAL A 147 -0.90 -1.24 0.11
N TRP A 148 -1.82 -1.99 -0.49
CA TRP A 148 -2.93 -2.60 0.24
C TRP A 148 -2.44 -3.48 1.39
N ARG A 149 -1.49 -4.39 1.13
CA ARG A 149 -0.96 -5.27 2.19
C ARG A 149 -0.18 -4.53 3.25
N ALA A 150 0.59 -3.51 2.86
CA ALA A 150 1.29 -2.67 3.82
C ALA A 150 0.33 -1.93 4.73
N GLY A 151 -0.75 -1.39 4.17
CA GLY A 151 -1.79 -0.73 4.95
C GLY A 151 -2.56 -1.69 5.86
N ASN A 152 -2.91 -2.87 5.37
CA ASN A 152 -3.56 -3.91 6.17
C ASN A 152 -2.69 -4.34 7.37
N LYS A 153 -1.37 -4.43 7.18
CA LYS A 153 -0.41 -4.71 8.25
C LYS A 153 -0.28 -3.55 9.24
N ALA A 154 -0.40 -2.31 8.77
CA ALA A 154 -0.29 -1.12 9.61
C ALA A 154 -1.54 -0.84 10.46
N THR A 155 -2.71 -1.32 10.03
CA THR A 155 -4.00 -1.10 10.71
C THR A 155 -4.52 -2.32 11.47
N ASP A 156 -3.71 -3.38 11.60
CA ASP A 156 -4.10 -4.69 12.16
C ASP A 156 -5.36 -5.29 11.49
N GLY A 157 -5.52 -5.02 10.20
CA GLY A 157 -6.65 -5.49 9.40
C GLY A 157 -7.47 -4.37 8.77
N TYR A 158 -8.18 -4.72 7.71
CA TYR A 158 -9.17 -3.86 7.06
C TYR A 158 -10.59 -4.37 7.29
N SER A 159 -11.55 -3.45 7.23
CA SER A 159 -12.97 -3.81 7.28
C SER A 159 -13.38 -4.65 6.07
N ALA A 160 -14.49 -5.37 6.20
CA ALA A 160 -15.09 -6.09 5.06
C ALA A 160 -15.40 -5.16 3.88
N SER A 161 -15.88 -3.93 4.14
CA SER A 161 -16.17 -2.95 3.09
C SER A 161 -14.93 -2.50 2.34
N MET A 162 -13.84 -2.20 3.04
CA MET A 162 -12.56 -1.89 2.40
C MET A 162 -12.03 -3.07 1.59
N THR A 163 -12.15 -4.29 2.14
CA THR A 163 -11.70 -5.52 1.46
C THR A 163 -12.47 -5.73 0.16
N MET A 164 -13.79 -5.58 0.17
CA MET A 164 -14.63 -5.64 -1.03
C MET A 164 -14.27 -4.53 -2.03
N GLY A 165 -14.03 -3.30 -1.56
CA GLY A 165 -13.60 -2.18 -2.40
C GLY A 165 -12.28 -2.47 -3.11
N HIS A 166 -11.29 -3.00 -2.38
CA HIS A 166 -10.00 -3.40 -2.96
C HIS A 166 -10.14 -4.56 -3.95
N SER A 167 -10.92 -5.60 -3.62
CA SER A 167 -11.19 -6.70 -4.56
C SER A 167 -11.87 -6.21 -5.84
N GLY A 168 -12.83 -5.27 -5.72
CA GLY A 168 -13.47 -4.62 -6.85
C GLY A 168 -12.49 -3.84 -7.71
N LEU A 169 -11.58 -3.09 -7.08
CA LEU A 169 -10.51 -2.38 -7.79
C LEU A 169 -9.60 -3.35 -8.54
N MET A 170 -9.09 -4.38 -7.87
CA MET A 170 -8.20 -5.37 -8.48
C MET A 170 -8.86 -6.07 -9.67
N ALA A 171 -10.17 -6.35 -9.61
CA ALA A 171 -10.92 -6.89 -10.73
C ALA A 171 -11.03 -5.92 -11.92
N GLN A 172 -11.24 -4.63 -11.67
CA GLN A 172 -11.29 -3.59 -12.71
C GLN A 172 -9.92 -3.28 -13.32
N LEU A 173 -8.84 -3.55 -12.59
CA LEU A 173 -7.47 -3.36 -13.07
C LEU A 173 -6.96 -4.51 -13.95
N ILE A 174 -7.61 -5.67 -13.92
CA ILE A 174 -7.30 -6.75 -14.86
C ILE A 174 -7.47 -6.17 -16.25
N LYS A 175 -6.36 -6.11 -16.99
CA LYS A 175 -6.40 -5.79 -18.41
C LYS A 175 -7.20 -6.91 -19.03
N THR A 176 -8.47 -6.65 -19.34
CA THR A 176 -9.23 -7.50 -20.25
C THR A 176 -8.55 -7.34 -21.60
N GLU A 177 -7.49 -8.14 -21.81
CA GLU A 177 -6.84 -8.28 -23.11
C GLU A 177 -7.93 -8.67 -24.11
N GLY A 178 -8.25 -7.77 -25.04
CA GLY A 178 -9.10 -8.07 -26.20
C GLY A 178 -10.54 -8.46 -25.90
N LYS A 179 -11.43 -7.48 -25.97
CA LYS A 179 -12.63 -7.65 -26.79
C LYS A 179 -12.58 -6.61 -27.90
#